data_AF-A0A7V9SJ88-F1
#
_entry.id   AF-A0A7V9SJ88-F1
#
_cell.length_a   1.000
_cell.length_b   1.000
_cell.length_c   1.000
_cell.angle_alpha   90.00
_cell.angle_beta   90.00
_cell.angle_gamma   90.00
#
_symmetry.space_group_name_H-M   'P 1'
#
loop_
_entity.id
_entity.type
_entity.pdbx_description
1 polymer ?
#
loop_
_entity_poly.entity_id
_entity_poly.type
_entity_poly.pdbx_seq_one_letter_code
_entity_poly.pdbx_strand_id
1 'polypeptide(L)' 'MFIRELRQAGHVRRFTISESAGEGWEVREELEGQVVSRAHYRDWHRVERARMRIDEQVSDLEGRGWR' A
#
# COMPACT_ATOMS: atom_id res chain seq x y z
N MET A 1 0.34 11.38 -4.79
CA MET A 1 -0.46 10.34 -4.11
C MET A 1 -0.44 9.06 -4.94
N PHE A 2 -0.11 7.92 -4.34
CA PHE A 2 -0.14 6.60 -4.98
C PHE A 2 -1.24 5.76 -4.33
N ILE A 3 -2.00 5.04 -5.15
CA ILE A 3 -3.05 4.12 -4.71
C ILE A 3 -2.99 2.89 -5.60
N ARG A 4 -3.00 1.70 -5.00
CA ARG A 4 -3.18 0.43 -5.70
C ARG A 4 -4.22 -0.39 -4.97
N GLU A 5 -5.29 -0.78 -5.67
CA GLU A 5 -6.33 -1.64 -5.15
C GLU A 5 -6.35 -2.95 -5.93
N LEU A 6 -6.57 -4.05 -5.24
CA LEU A 6 -6.69 -5.40 -5.78
C LEU A 6 -7.94 -6.04 -5.21
N ARG A 7 -8.65 -6.81 -6.03
CA ARG A 7 -9.85 -7.54 -5.62
C ARG A 7 -9.75 -9.02 -5.96
N GLN A 8 -10.28 -9.86 -5.09
CA GLN A 8 -10.43 -11.30 -5.33
C GLN A 8 -11.62 -11.85 -4.55
N ALA A 9 -12.55 -12.53 -5.23
CA ALA A 9 -13.66 -13.24 -4.58
C ALA A 9 -14.46 -12.41 -3.56
N GLY A 10 -14.63 -11.10 -3.80
CA GLY A 10 -15.31 -10.17 -2.88
C GLY A 10 -14.41 -9.52 -1.83
N HIS A 11 -13.17 -10.00 -1.67
CA HIS A 11 -12.15 -9.36 -0.84
C HIS A 11 -11.50 -8.20 -1.59
N VAL A 12 -11.18 -7.14 -0.85
CA VAL A 12 -10.51 -5.93 -1.36
C VAL A 12 -9.27 -5.68 -0.53
N ARG A 13 -8.13 -5.48 -1.19
CA ARG A 13 -6.88 -5.06 -0.56
C ARG A 13 -6.39 -3.78 -1.23
N ARG A 14 -6.10 -2.75 -0.44
CA ARG A 14 -5.70 -1.43 -0.93
C ARG A 14 -4.40 -0.98 -0.29
N PHE A 15 -3.50 -0.46 -1.10
CA PHE A 15 -2.25 0.16 -0.69
C PHE A 15 -2.32 1.64 -1.05
N THR A 16 -1.97 2.51 -0.09
CA THR A 16 -1.99 3.96 -0.27
C THR A 16 -0.67 4.54 0.21
N ILE A 17 -0.10 5.46 -0.58
CA ILE A 17 0.99 6.33 -0.14
C ILE A 17 0.56 7.78 -0.35
N SER A 18 0.45 8.52 0.73
CA SER A 18 0.04 9.92 0.74
C SER A 18 1.02 10.78 1.53
N GLU A 19 1.17 12.02 1.13
CA GLU A 19 1.85 13.01 1.97
C GLU A 19 0.97 13.32 3.18
N SER A 20 1.57 13.32 4.37
CA SER A 20 0.97 13.77 5.62
C SER A 20 1.58 15.11 5.99
N ALA A 21 0.75 16.16 6.03
CA ALA A 21 1.21 17.53 6.24
C ALA A 21 1.98 17.65 7.57
N GLY A 22 3.27 18.01 7.49
CA GLY A 22 4.15 18.15 8.65
C GLY A 22 4.74 16.83 9.18
N GLU A 23 4.32 15.67 8.67
CA GLU A 23 4.76 14.35 9.15
C GLU A 23 5.49 13.51 8.09
N GLY A 24 5.57 14.01 6.85
CA GLY A 24 6.23 13.35 5.73
C GLY A 24 5.25 12.58 4.89
N TRP A 25 5.38 11.25 4.83
CA TRP A 25 4.53 10.36 4.05
C TRP A 25 3.93 9.27 4.93
N GLU A 26 2.64 9.01 4.75
CA GLU A 26 1.95 7.85 5.29
C GLU A 26 1.89 6.76 4.22
N VAL A 27 2.27 5.54 4.60
CA VAL A 27 2.06 4.33 3.82
C VAL A 27 1.05 3.48 4.57
N ARG A 28 -0.05 3.15 3.91
CA ARG A 28 -1.17 2.42 4.50
C ARG A 28 -1.53 1.21 3.65
N GLU A 29 -1.89 0.15 4.33
CA GLU A 29 -2.49 -1.04 3.76
C GLU A 29 -3.84 -1.30 4.41
N GLU A 30 -4.85 -1.52 3.58
CA GLU A 30 -6.22 -1.81 3.98
C GLU A 30 -6.64 -3.17 3.43
N LEU A 31 -7.28 -4.00 4.26
CA LEU A 31 -7.96 -5.23 3.86
C LEU A 31 -9.43 -5.08 4.24
N GLU A 32 -10.33 -5.21 3.27
CA GLU A 32 -11.78 -5.03 3.46
C GLU A 32 -12.14 -3.68 4.10
N GLY A 33 -11.35 -2.65 3.80
CA GLY A 33 -11.49 -1.31 4.36
C GLY A 33 -10.95 -1.13 5.78
N GLN A 34 -10.38 -2.18 6.39
CA GLN A 34 -9.70 -2.11 7.69
C GLN A 34 -8.20 -1.89 7.50
N VAL A 35 -7.62 -0.93 8.21
CA VAL A 35 -6.17 -0.68 8.17
C VAL A 35 -5.44 -1.82 8.87
N VAL A 36 -4.74 -2.64 8.09
CA VAL A 36 -3.94 -3.77 8.60
C VAL A 36 -2.47 -3.40 8.80
N SER A 37 -1.99 -2.37 8.10
CA SER A 37 -0.64 -1.82 8.26
C SER A 37 -0.62 -0.32 8.03
N ARG A 38 0.16 0.40 8.84
CA ARG A 38 0.38 1.84 8.71
C ARG A 38 1.78 2.19 9.15
N ALA A 39 2.51 2.91 8.30
CA ALA A 39 3.84 3.43 8.59
C ALA A 39 3.94 4.89 8.18
N HIS A 40 4.72 5.66 8.95
CA HIS A 40 5.04 7.05 8.62
C HIS A 40 6.54 7.17 8.35
N TYR A 41 6.89 7.85 7.26
CA TYR A 41 8.26 8.09 6.86
C TYR A 41 8.49 9.59 6.68
N ARG A 42 9.60 10.09 7.23
CA ARG A 42 10.04 11.47 7.03
C ARG A 42 11.05 11.62 5.90
N ASP A 43 11.54 10.50 5.36
CA ASP A 43 12.52 10.48 4.28
C ASP A 43 11.95 9.76 3.05
N TRP A 44 12.23 10.34 1.88
CA TRP A 44 11.77 9.82 0.59
C TRP A 44 12.32 8.42 0.28
N HIS A 45 13.57 8.13 0.66
CA HIS A 45 14.19 6.83 0.40
C HIS A 45 13.45 5.66 1.07
N ARG A 46 12.87 5.85 2.26
CA ARG A 46 12.00 4.84 2.89
C ARG A 46 10.68 4.67 2.16
N VAL A 47 10.12 5.74 1.62
CA VAL A 47 8.91 5.70 0.80
C VAL A 47 9.15 4.90 -0.47
N GLU A 48 10.29 5.10 -1.13
CA GLU A 48 10.68 4.29 -2.31
C GLU A 48 10.80 2.81 -1.97
N ARG A 49 11.48 2.48 -0.86
CA ARG A 49 11.56 1.08 -0.40
C ARG A 49 10.20 0.50 -0.03
N ALA A 50 9.29 1.30 0.50
CA ALA A 50 7.93 0.86 0.78
C ALA A 50 7.16 0.60 -0.52
N ARG A 51 7.32 1.47 -1.53
CA ARG A 51 6.74 1.28 -2.86
C ARG A 51 7.24 -0.01 -3.53
N MET A 52 8.55 -0.26 -3.52
CA MET A 52 9.11 -1.50 -4.09
C MET A 52 8.52 -2.76 -3.44
N ARG A 53 8.34 -2.75 -2.11
CA ARG A 53 7.67 -3.87 -1.41
C ARG A 53 6.21 -4.01 -1.77
N ILE A 54 5.49 -2.90 -1.96
CA ILE A 54 4.10 -2.93 -2.40
C ILE A 54 4.02 -3.52 -3.81
N ASP A 55 4.90 -3.13 -4.73
CA ASP A 55 4.92 -3.64 -6.10
C ASP A 55 5.21 -5.16 -6.12
N GLU A 56 6.11 -5.65 -5.27
CA GLU A 56 6.37 -7.08 -5.07
C GLU A 56 5.14 -7.82 -4.51
N GLN A 57 4.50 -7.28 -3.48
CA GLN A 57 3.28 -7.86 -2.89
C GLN A 57 2.12 -7.88 -3.90
N VAL A 58 1.97 -6.83 -4.68
CA VAL A 58 0.96 -6.74 -5.74
C VAL A 58 1.20 -7.82 -6.79
N SER A 59 2.45 -8.01 -7.21
CA SER A 59 2.82 -9.05 -8.18
C SER A 59 2.52 -10.46 -7.65
N ASP A 60 2.82 -10.74 -6.37
CA ASP A 60 2.48 -12.01 -5.72
C ASP A 60 0.95 -12.22 -5.62
N LEU A 61 0.20 -11.19 -5.24
CA LEU A 61 -1.26 -11.25 -5.19
C LEU A 61 -1.89 -11.47 -6.56
N GLU A 62 -1.39 -10.78 -7.59
CA GLU A 62 -1.81 -10.98 -8.98
C GLU A 62 -1.54 -12.42 -9.45
N GLY A 63 -0.37 -12.97 -9.09
CA GLY A 63 -0.04 -14.38 -9.31
C GLY A 63 -1.00 -15.36 -8.62
N ARG A 64 -1.61 -14.95 -7.50
CA ARG A 64 -2.64 -15.70 -6.78
C ARG A 64 -4.07 -15.44 -7.28
N GLY A 65 -4.22 -14.62 -8.33
CA GLY A 65 -5.50 -14.34 -8.97
C GLY A 65 -6.24 -13.09 -8.46
N TRP A 66 -5.57 -12.19 -7.75
CA TRP A 66 -6.08 -10.85 -7.46
C TRP A 66 -5.95 -9.93 -8.69
N ARG A 67 -6.86 -8.95 -8.86
CA ARG A 67 -6.81 -7.99 -9.99
C ARG A 67 -7.26 -6.60 -9.58
#